data_AF-A0A7C4DQ79-F1
#
_entry.id   AF-A0A7C4DQ79-F1
#
_cell.length_a   1.000
_cell.length_b   1.000
_cell.length_c   1.000
_cell.angle_alpha   90.00
_cell.angle_beta   90.00
_cell.angle_gamma   90.00
#
_symmetry.space_group_name_H-M   'P 1'
#
loop_
_entity.id
_entity.type
_entity.pdbx_description
1 polymer ?
#
loop_
_entity_poly.entity_id
_entity_poly.type
_entity_poly.pdbx_seq_one_letter_code
_entity_poly.pdbx_strand_id
1 'polypeptide(L)'
;MGNSAAPKCRITGCEQRVRPALAAQMLCLDHFFEYTYTKALATLELCQQGRAVDWDSLEWLFTIADFSIRMLAQNAHALSPAQRDKTLELLLCLSNIREYVRHHSVAGVNTA
;
A
#
# COMPACT_ATOMS: atom_id res chain seq x y z
N MET A 1 -24.89 22.91 0.68
CA MET A 1 -23.65 22.38 1.29
C MET A 1 -23.97 20.99 1.83
N GLY A 2 -23.69 19.94 1.05
CA GLY A 2 -24.01 18.56 1.42
C GLY A 2 -23.00 18.03 2.42
N ASN A 3 -23.47 17.67 3.62
CA ASN A 3 -22.67 17.04 4.67
C ASN A 3 -22.43 15.57 4.29
N SER A 4 -21.54 15.31 3.33
CA SER A 4 -21.17 13.94 2.94
C SER A 4 -20.19 13.39 3.98
N ALA A 5 -20.73 12.76 5.02
CA ALA A 5 -19.92 12.02 5.98
C ALA A 5 -19.06 11.00 5.22
N ALA A 6 -17.73 11.03 5.42
CA ALA A 6 -16.80 10.13 4.76
C ALA A 6 -17.27 8.66 4.85
N PRO A 7 -17.12 7.83 3.80
CA PRO A 7 -17.60 6.46 3.83
C PRO A 7 -16.91 5.65 4.94
N LYS A 8 -17.59 4.63 5.46
CA LYS A 8 -16.96 3.66 6.38
C LYS A 8 -16.04 2.73 5.60
N CYS A 9 -15.03 2.20 6.29
CA CYS A 9 -14.17 1.14 5.77
C CYS A 9 -15.01 -0.05 5.28
N ARG A 10 -14.62 -0.66 4.16
CA ARG A 10 -15.30 -1.84 3.59
C ARG A 10 -15.09 -3.13 4.39
N ILE A 11 -14.14 -3.15 5.33
CA ILE A 11 -13.87 -4.33 6.17
C ILE A 11 -15.01 -4.51 7.17
N THR A 12 -15.67 -5.67 7.14
CA THR A 12 -16.76 -6.02 8.05
C THR A 12 -16.34 -5.85 9.51
N GLY A 13 -17.15 -5.14 10.29
CA GLY A 13 -16.86 -4.85 11.71
C GLY A 13 -15.93 -3.66 11.93
N CYS A 14 -15.38 -3.04 10.88
CA CYS A 14 -14.60 -1.81 11.02
C CYS A 14 -15.51 -0.57 10.97
N GLU A 15 -15.44 0.26 12.01
CA GLU A 15 -16.22 1.50 12.07
C GLU A 15 -15.44 2.76 11.65
N GLN A 16 -14.16 2.61 11.34
CA GLN A 16 -13.32 3.73 10.93
C GLN A 16 -13.74 4.31 9.59
N ARG A 17 -13.49 5.62 9.42
CA ARG A 17 -13.80 6.38 8.21
C ARG A 17 -12.66 6.30 7.19
N VAL A 18 -13.02 6.23 5.91
CA VAL A 18 -12.10 6.29 4.79
C VAL A 18 -11.68 7.73 4.57
N ARG A 19 -10.37 7.99 4.52
CA ARG A 19 -9.84 9.31 4.18
C ARG A 19 -10.09 9.58 2.69
N PRO A 20 -10.29 10.83 2.24
CA PRO A 20 -10.50 11.13 0.81
C PRO A 20 -9.42 10.55 -0.11
N ALA A 21 -8.16 10.55 0.35
CA ALA A 21 -7.03 9.96 -0.38
C ALA A 21 -7.11 8.43 -0.59
N LEU A 22 -7.96 7.73 0.18
CA LEU A 22 -8.16 6.28 0.14
C LEU A 22 -9.55 5.91 -0.38
N ALA A 23 -10.29 6.86 -0.96
CA ALA A 23 -11.66 6.65 -1.41
C ALA A 23 -11.76 5.53 -2.46
N ALA A 24 -10.78 5.42 -3.35
CA ALA A 24 -10.75 4.36 -4.36
C ALA A 24 -10.59 2.95 -3.76
N GLN A 25 -9.84 2.83 -2.65
CA GLN A 25 -9.61 1.55 -1.98
C GLN A 25 -10.75 1.20 -1.02
N MET A 26 -11.55 2.17 -0.60
CA MET A 26 -12.62 2.02 0.40
C MET A 26 -12.10 1.39 1.71
N LEU A 27 -10.84 1.67 2.06
CA LEU A 27 -10.19 1.19 3.28
C LEU A 27 -9.89 2.37 4.21
N CYS A 28 -10.06 2.16 5.51
CA CYS A 28 -9.45 3.06 6.48
C CYS A 28 -7.91 2.93 6.43
N LEU A 29 -7.21 3.88 7.03
CA LEU A 29 -5.75 3.93 6.94
C LEU A 29 -5.09 2.66 7.50
N ASP A 30 -5.58 2.12 8.61
CA ASP A 30 -4.99 0.92 9.24
C ASP A 30 -5.14 -0.32 8.34
N HIS A 31 -6.35 -0.57 7.82
CA HIS A 31 -6.59 -1.68 6.90
C HIS A 31 -5.95 -1.47 5.53
N PHE A 32 -5.74 -0.22 5.12
CA PHE A 32 -4.98 0.08 3.91
C PHE A 32 -3.52 -0.33 4.06
N PHE A 33 -2.89 -0.06 5.21
CA PHE A 33 -1.53 -0.52 5.48
C PHE A 33 -1.44 -2.04 5.49
N GLU A 34 -2.35 -2.71 6.21
CA GLU A 34 -2.36 -4.18 6.28
C GLU A 34 -2.54 -4.80 4.89
N TYR A 35 -3.52 -4.32 4.12
CA TYR A 35 -3.75 -4.77 2.75
C TYR A 35 -2.51 -4.59 1.87
N THR A 36 -1.89 -3.40 1.92
CA THR A 36 -0.73 -3.09 1.08
C THR A 36 0.48 -3.93 1.51
N TYR A 37 0.70 -4.09 2.80
CA TYR A 37 1.82 -4.87 3.34
C TYR A 37 1.70 -6.34 2.96
N THR A 38 0.52 -6.95 3.11
CA THR A 38 0.28 -8.32 2.65
C THR A 38 0.51 -8.47 1.15
N LYS A 39 0.04 -7.52 0.34
CA LYS A 39 0.26 -7.55 -1.11
C LYS A 39 1.74 -7.39 -1.47
N ALA A 40 2.48 -6.55 -0.76
CA ALA A 40 3.91 -6.37 -0.94
C ALA A 40 4.68 -7.65 -0.60
N LEU A 41 4.39 -8.29 0.55
CA LEU A 41 5.01 -9.57 0.92
C LEU A 41 4.76 -10.67 -0.10
N ALA A 42 3.50 -10.82 -0.55
CA ALA A 42 3.16 -11.81 -1.58
C ALA A 42 3.91 -11.54 -2.89
N THR A 43 4.07 -10.27 -3.28
CA THR A 43 4.82 -9.89 -4.48
C THR A 43 6.32 -10.20 -4.34
N LEU A 44 6.91 -9.90 -3.18
CA LEU A 44 8.29 -10.23 -2.89
C LEU A 44 8.53 -11.74 -2.91
N GLU A 45 7.62 -12.53 -2.36
CA GLU A 45 7.70 -13.99 -2.37
C GLU A 45 7.66 -14.54 -3.80
N LEU A 46 6.76 -14.04 -4.65
CA LEU A 46 6.72 -14.42 -6.07
C LEU A 46 8.03 -14.10 -6.79
N CYS A 47 8.55 -12.88 -6.59
CA CYS A 47 9.85 -12.46 -7.10
C CYS A 47 10.96 -13.44 -6.69
N GLN A 48 11.05 -13.75 -5.40
CA GLN A 48 12.08 -14.64 -4.84
C GLN A 48 11.97 -16.09 -5.35
N GLN A 49 10.76 -16.55 -5.64
CA GLN A 49 10.50 -17.87 -6.22
C GLN A 49 10.76 -17.91 -7.74
N GLY A 50 11.14 -16.79 -8.37
CA GLY A 50 11.28 -16.68 -9.82
C GLY A 50 9.94 -16.84 -10.57
N ARG A 51 8.82 -16.67 -9.87
CA ARG A 51 7.48 -16.78 -10.43
C ARG A 51 7.09 -15.47 -11.08
N ALA A 52 6.20 -15.57 -12.05
CA ALA A 52 5.73 -14.39 -12.76
C ALA A 52 4.93 -13.47 -11.82
N VAL A 53 5.26 -12.18 -11.87
CA VAL A 53 4.59 -11.12 -11.09
C VAL A 53 3.65 -10.34 -12.00
N ASP A 54 2.50 -9.95 -11.47
CA ASP A 54 1.61 -9.00 -12.15
C ASP A 54 2.20 -7.59 -12.14
N TRP A 55 2.46 -7.04 -13.33
CA TRP A 55 3.08 -5.72 -13.47
C TRP A 55 2.19 -4.59 -12.95
N ASP A 56 0.88 -4.69 -13.12
CA ASP A 56 -0.06 -3.67 -12.65
C ASP A 56 -0.04 -3.60 -11.12
N SER A 57 0.02 -4.76 -10.46
CA SER A 57 0.21 -4.85 -9.02
C SER A 57 1.54 -4.27 -8.56
N LEU A 58 2.61 -4.47 -9.31
CA LEU A 58 3.93 -3.95 -8.97
C LEU A 58 3.99 -2.42 -9.14
N GLU A 59 3.47 -1.88 -10.24
CA GLU A 59 3.37 -0.44 -10.47
C GLU A 59 2.50 0.24 -9.41
N TRP A 60 1.39 -0.40 -9.04
CA TRP A 60 0.54 0.06 -7.96
C TRP A 60 1.30 0.13 -6.63
N LEU A 61 2.08 -0.89 -6.28
CA LEU A 61 2.90 -0.91 -5.07
C LEU A 61 3.92 0.25 -5.05
N PHE A 62 4.56 0.56 -6.19
CA PHE A 62 5.47 1.71 -6.28
C PHE A 62 4.74 3.05 -6.16
N THR A 63 3.53 3.17 -6.70
CA THR A 63 2.68 4.34 -6.47
C THR A 63 2.34 4.53 -4.99
N ILE A 64 2.12 3.43 -4.25
CA ILE A 64 1.88 3.50 -2.80
C ILE A 64 3.14 3.91 -2.02
N ALA A 65 4.34 3.57 -2.48
CA ALA A 65 5.58 4.05 -1.88
C ALA A 65 5.64 5.58 -1.91
N ASP A 66 5.37 6.18 -3.07
CA ASP A 66 5.36 7.64 -3.24
C ASP A 66 4.28 8.31 -2.38
N PHE A 67 3.08 7.73 -2.33
CA PHE A 67 2.02 8.20 -1.45
C PHE A 67 2.45 8.18 0.03
N SER A 68 3.04 7.09 0.48
CA SER A 68 3.49 6.90 1.86
C SER A 68 4.58 7.89 2.26
N ILE A 69 5.54 8.15 1.35
CA ILE A 69 6.58 9.19 1.55
C ILE A 69 5.94 10.56 1.70
N ARG A 70 5.01 10.95 0.82
CA ARG A 70 4.31 12.25 0.91
C ARG A 70 3.52 12.38 2.20
N MET A 71 2.85 11.33 2.62
CA MET A 71 2.08 11.31 3.86
C MET A 71 2.98 11.53 5.09
N LEU A 72 4.16 10.90 5.13
CA LEU A 72 5.15 11.16 6.19
C LEU A 72 5.73 12.57 6.09
N ALA A 73 6.13 13.02 4.91
CA ALA A 73 6.79 14.31 4.73
C ALA A 73 5.87 15.50 5.05
N GLN A 74 4.59 15.41 4.66
CA GLN A 74 3.66 16.54 4.73
C GLN A 74 2.72 16.45 5.94
N ASN A 75 2.39 15.24 6.40
CA ASN A 75 1.32 15.00 7.36
C ASN A 75 1.70 13.97 8.44
N ALA A 76 2.99 13.84 8.80
CA ALA A 76 3.42 12.90 9.85
C ALA A 76 2.69 13.07 11.18
N HIS A 77 2.28 14.30 11.53
CA HIS A 77 1.54 14.61 12.75
C HIS A 77 0.07 14.12 12.70
N ALA A 78 -0.46 13.83 11.51
CA ALA A 78 -1.80 13.24 11.32
C ALA A 78 -1.80 11.70 11.41
N LEU A 79 -0.64 11.11 11.72
CA LEU A 79 -0.44 9.68 11.97
C LEU A 79 -0.18 9.46 13.46
N SER A 80 -0.83 8.45 14.03
CA SER A 80 -0.43 7.95 15.34
C SER A 80 1.01 7.38 15.29
N PRO A 81 1.71 7.25 16.43
CA PRO A 81 3.01 6.58 16.46
C PRO A 81 2.99 5.21 15.77
N ALA A 82 2.00 4.37 16.09
CA ALA A 82 1.84 3.06 15.46
C ALA A 82 1.61 3.13 13.94
N GLN A 83 0.89 4.14 13.46
CA GLN A 83 0.69 4.34 12.02
C GLN A 83 2.00 4.79 11.32
N ARG A 84 2.83 5.58 12.00
CA ARG A 84 4.15 5.94 11.47
C ARG A 84 5.05 4.71 11.36
N ASP A 85 5.07 3.85 12.38
CA ASP A 85 5.85 2.61 12.36
C ASP A 85 5.40 1.69 11.22
N LYS A 86 4.08 1.45 11.08
CA LYS A 86 3.51 0.69 9.95
C LYS A 86 3.88 1.30 8.58
N THR A 87 3.92 2.63 8.48
CA THR A 87 4.30 3.30 7.22
C THR A 87 5.77 3.07 6.90
N LEU A 88 6.66 3.12 7.89
CA LEU A 88 8.09 2.88 7.71
C LEU A 88 8.37 1.42 7.35
N GLU A 89 7.72 0.47 8.00
CA GLU A 89 7.81 -0.96 7.67
C GLU A 89 7.37 -1.24 6.23
N LEU A 90 6.27 -0.63 5.80
CA LEU A 90 5.80 -0.72 4.43
C LEU A 90 6.82 -0.16 3.43
N LEU A 91 7.38 1.02 3.71
CA LEU A 91 8.41 1.63 2.85
C LEU A 91 9.68 0.79 2.75
N LEU A 92 10.10 0.15 3.83
CA LEU A 92 11.23 -0.77 3.83
C LEU A 92 10.94 -1.99 2.93
N CYS A 93 9.75 -2.58 3.06
CA CYS A 93 9.32 -3.70 2.22
C CYS A 93 9.29 -3.32 0.72
N LEU A 94 8.67 -2.18 0.39
CA LEU A 94 8.60 -1.66 -0.99
C LEU A 94 9.98 -1.36 -1.58
N SER A 95 10.90 -0.86 -0.77
CA SER A 95 12.29 -0.61 -1.18
C SER A 95 13.02 -1.92 -1.50
N ASN A 96 12.82 -2.97 -0.69
CA ASN A 96 13.38 -4.29 -0.97
C ASN A 96 12.86 -4.89 -2.28
N ILE A 97 11.55 -4.73 -2.56
CA ILE A 97 10.95 -5.17 -3.82
C ILE A 97 11.56 -4.40 -4.99
N ARG A 98 11.66 -3.08 -4.89
CA ARG A 98 12.23 -2.23 -5.94
C ARG A 98 13.68 -2.62 -6.25
N GLU A 99 14.48 -2.84 -5.21
CA GLU A 99 15.87 -3.24 -5.38
C GLU A 99 15.99 -4.65 -5.97
N TYR A 100 15.15 -5.59 -5.51
CA TYR A 100 15.13 -6.94 -6.08
C TYR A 100 14.85 -6.91 -7.58
N VAL A 101 13.78 -6.21 -7.99
CA VAL A 101 13.38 -6.06 -9.40
C VAL A 101 14.46 -5.36 -10.23
N ARG A 102 15.19 -4.40 -9.65
CA ARG A 102 16.29 -3.69 -10.33
C ARG A 102 17.47 -4.61 -10.65
N HIS A 103 17.72 -5.61 -9.81
CA HIS A 103 18.89 -6.49 -9.92
C HIS A 103 18.60 -7.88 -10.51
N HIS A 104 17.32 -8.27 -10.61
CA HIS A 104 16.92 -9.58 -11.09
C HIS A 104 15.94 -9.43 -12.25
N SER A 105 16.12 -10.25 -13.29
CA SER A 105 15.13 -10.38 -14.36
C SER A 105 13.87 -11.02 -13.80
N VAL A 106 12.88 -10.21 -13.42
CA VAL A 106 11.59 -10.68 -12.94
C VAL A 106 10.71 -10.99 -14.16
N ALA A 107 10.28 -12.25 -14.27
CA ALA A 107 9.24 -12.62 -15.22
C ALA A 107 7.93 -11.92 -14.82
N GLY A 108 7.17 -11.40 -15.78
CA GLY A 108 5.90 -10.77 -15.45
C GLY A 108 4.78 -11.11 -16.42
N VAL A 109 3.56 -10.87 -15.96
CA VAL A 109 2.31 -11.13 -16.67
C VAL A 109 1.51 -9.83 -16.68
N ASN A 110 0.92 -9.47 -17.81
CA ASN A 110 -0.10 -8.42 -17.85
C ASN A 110 -1.46 -9.10 -17.67
N THR A 111 -2.13 -8.83 -16.55
CA THR A 111 -3.54 -9.22 -16.40
C THR A 111 -4.42 -8.08 -16.90
N ALA A 112 -4.89 -8.23 -18.15
CA ALA A 112 -5.92 -7.37 -18.74
C ALA A 112 -7.26 -7.47 -18.00
#